data_AF-A0A822GNQ0-F1
#
_entry.id   AF-A0A822GNQ0-F1
#
_cell.length_a   1.000
_cell.length_b   1.000
_cell.length_c   1.000
_cell.angle_alpha   90.00
_cell.angle_beta   90.00
_cell.angle_gamma   90.00
#
_symmetry.space_group_name_H-M   'P 1'
#
loop_
_entity.id
_entity.type
_entity.pdbx_description
1 polymer ?
#
loop_
_entity_poly.entity_id
_entity_poly.type
_entity_poly.pdbx_seq_one_letter_code
_entity_poly.pdbx_strand_id
1 'polypeptide(L)'
;ARYSEDTGHRQFTEEVYEHHYRLIAGAQWQPKTIAWTDLTGDKVLSKDERIEPPAGWIWEDEWTIDTNRAVDEEGFEYCVNQTLGGWCPTEKVFHLSRRRRWYRNRILKGEKISDDKKENSFLFHTSN
;
A
#
# COMPACT_ATOMS: atom_id res chain seq x y z
N ALA A 1 20.44 -2.87 -4.44
CA ALA A 1 20.47 -3.56 -5.74
C ALA A 1 19.05 -3.57 -6.29
N ARG A 2 18.81 -2.93 -7.45
CA ARG A 2 17.48 -2.85 -8.09
C ARG A 2 17.07 -4.24 -8.54
N TYR A 3 15.94 -4.70 -7.99
CA TYR A 3 15.05 -5.78 -8.38
C TYR A 3 15.50 -6.65 -9.56
N SER A 4 15.75 -7.93 -9.25
CA SER A 4 15.66 -9.01 -10.22
C SER A 4 14.27 -8.96 -10.85
N GLU A 5 14.27 -8.59 -12.12
CA GLU A 5 13.25 -8.83 -13.13
C GLU A 5 12.14 -9.77 -12.65
N ASP A 6 10.95 -9.19 -12.48
CA ASP A 6 9.68 -9.82 -12.15
C ASP A 6 9.64 -11.29 -12.56
N THR A 7 9.83 -12.19 -11.59
CA THR A 7 10.09 -13.63 -11.73
C THR A 7 8.90 -14.40 -12.33
N GLY A 8 8.47 -14.03 -13.53
CA GLY A 8 7.18 -14.40 -14.13
C GLY A 8 5.97 -13.73 -13.49
N HIS A 9 6.15 -12.83 -12.51
CA HIS A 9 5.04 -12.16 -11.84
C HIS A 9 4.43 -11.08 -12.73
N ARG A 10 3.11 -11.13 -12.89
CA ARG A 10 2.36 -10.25 -13.81
C ARG A 10 1.53 -9.19 -13.08
N GLN A 11 1.48 -9.29 -11.76
CA GLN A 11 0.81 -8.37 -10.85
C GLN A 11 1.77 -8.07 -9.69
N PHE A 12 1.83 -6.80 -9.28
CA PHE A 12 2.64 -6.36 -8.16
C PHE A 12 1.86 -5.35 -7.32
N THR A 13 1.91 -5.50 -6.00
CA THR A 13 1.34 -4.52 -5.07
C THR A 13 2.41 -3.50 -4.70
N GLU A 14 2.19 -2.24 -5.03
CA GLU A 14 2.95 -1.13 -4.49
C GLU A 14 2.42 -0.73 -3.13
N GLU A 15 3.33 -0.33 -2.25
CA GLU A 15 3.00 0.14 -0.92
C GLU A 15 3.85 1.35 -0.53
N VAL A 16 3.23 2.29 0.15
CA VAL A 16 3.87 3.45 0.76
C VAL A 16 3.28 3.70 2.14
N TYR A 17 4.04 4.32 3.02
CA TYR A 17 3.62 4.69 4.36
C TYR A 17 3.56 6.20 4.48
N GLU A 18 2.39 6.70 4.88
CA GLU A 18 2.15 8.09 5.25
C GLU A 18 2.43 8.26 6.75
N HIS A 19 3.28 9.22 7.13
CA HIS A 19 3.75 9.39 8.50
C HIS A 19 3.30 10.72 9.11
N HIS A 20 2.80 10.62 10.34
CA HIS A 20 2.47 11.76 11.18
C HIS A 20 3.26 11.71 12.49
N TYR A 21 3.40 12.86 13.13
CA TYR A 21 4.02 13.01 14.45
C TYR A 21 3.23 13.97 15.33
N ARG A 22 3.53 13.91 16.63
CA ARG A 22 3.23 14.96 17.59
C ARG A 22 4.40 15.09 18.56
N LEU A 23 4.64 16.30 19.07
CA LEU A 23 5.77 16.56 19.98
C LEU A 23 5.40 16.35 21.45
N ILE A 24 4.11 16.54 21.78
CA ILE A 24 3.60 16.47 23.15
C ILE A 24 2.55 15.35 23.19
N ALA A 25 2.60 14.53 24.24
CA ALA A 25 1.63 13.48 24.48
C ALA A 25 0.20 14.03 24.47
N GLY A 26 -0.70 13.40 23.70
CA GLY A 26 -2.09 13.85 23.55
C GLY A 26 -2.31 15.08 22.66
N ALA A 27 -1.26 15.70 22.10
CA ALA A 27 -1.42 16.75 21.11
C ALA A 27 -1.97 16.21 19.77
N GLN A 28 -2.41 17.13 18.89
CA GLN A 28 -2.87 16.79 17.55
C GLN A 28 -1.72 16.24 16.69
N TRP A 29 -2.07 15.29 15.83
CA TRP A 29 -1.18 14.73 14.82
C TRP A 29 -0.89 15.73 13.70
N GLN A 30 0.36 15.81 13.26
CA GLN A 30 0.84 16.67 12.18
C GLN A 30 1.64 15.84 11.16
N PRO A 31 1.61 16.15 9.86
CA PRO A 31 2.42 15.46 8.86
C PRO A 31 3.92 15.61 9.18
N LYS A 32 4.70 14.53 9.07
CA LYS A 32 6.16 14.61 9.26
C LYS A 32 6.85 15.38 8.12
N THR A 33 8.06 15.90 8.39
CA THR A 33 8.92 16.49 7.35
C THR A 33 9.21 15.52 6.21
N ILE A 34 9.42 14.25 6.55
CA ILE A 34 9.41 13.12 5.59
C ILE A 34 8.09 12.39 5.83
N ALA A 35 7.05 12.84 5.13
CA ALA A 35 5.70 12.32 5.29
C ALA A 35 5.47 10.99 4.58
N TRP A 36 6.27 10.64 3.57
CA TRP A 36 6.05 9.45 2.74
C TRP A 36 7.33 8.62 2.63
N THR A 37 7.24 7.35 3.00
CA THR A 37 8.34 6.39 2.82
C THR A 37 7.86 5.08 2.24
N ASP A 38 8.77 4.30 1.68
CA ASP A 38 8.54 2.87 1.45
C ASP A 38 8.69 2.06 2.76
N LEU A 39 8.68 0.72 2.63
CA LEU A 39 8.88 -0.20 3.75
C LEU A 39 10.28 -0.12 4.37
N THR A 40 11.32 0.23 3.59
CA THR A 40 12.71 0.35 4.09
C THR A 40 12.93 1.68 4.81
N GLY A 41 12.02 2.64 4.66
CA GLY A 41 12.09 3.96 5.27
C GLY A 41 12.70 5.01 4.34
N ASP A 42 12.95 4.66 3.07
CA ASP A 42 13.44 5.60 2.08
C ASP A 42 12.31 6.53 1.64
N LYS A 43 12.65 7.81 1.46
CA LYS A 43 11.66 8.82 1.07
C LYS A 43 11.12 8.51 -0.32
N VAL A 44 9.79 8.52 -0.44
CA VAL A 44 9.07 8.35 -1.71
C VAL A 44 8.15 9.55 -1.96
N LEU A 45 7.58 9.59 -3.16
CA LEU A 45 6.55 10.54 -3.53
C LEU A 45 5.24 10.20 -2.78
N SER A 46 4.44 11.22 -2.53
CA SER A 46 3.11 11.07 -1.94
C SER A 46 2.13 10.38 -2.88
N LYS A 47 1.04 9.85 -2.33
CA LYS A 47 -0.03 9.22 -3.12
C LYS A 47 -0.67 10.17 -4.15
N ASP A 48 -0.67 11.48 -3.86
CA ASP A 48 -1.32 12.52 -4.67
C ASP A 48 -0.40 13.06 -5.78
N GLU A 49 0.90 12.75 -5.69
CA GLU A 49 1.85 13.08 -6.74
C GLU A 49 1.70 12.10 -7.90
N ARG A 50 1.84 12.61 -9.13
CA ARG A 50 1.71 11.80 -10.34
C ARG A 50 2.90 10.84 -10.46
N ILE A 51 2.68 9.58 -10.12
CA ILE A 51 3.64 8.49 -10.28
C ILE A 51 3.28 7.69 -11.52
N GLU A 52 4.12 7.75 -12.54
CA GLU A 52 3.97 6.92 -13.73
C GLU A 52 4.36 5.46 -13.42
N PRO A 53 3.61 4.47 -13.94
CA PRO A 53 3.99 3.08 -13.79
C PRO A 53 5.31 2.80 -14.51
N PRO A 54 6.11 1.83 -14.04
CA PRO A 54 7.31 1.42 -14.77
C PRO A 54 6.99 0.99 -16.20
N ALA A 55 7.99 1.05 -17.09
CA ALA A 55 7.81 0.69 -18.49
C ALA A 55 7.21 -0.74 -18.62
N GLY A 56 6.10 -0.85 -19.35
CA GLY A 56 5.39 -2.12 -19.52
C GLY A 56 4.37 -2.45 -18.43
N TRP A 57 4.17 -1.58 -17.44
CA TRP A 57 3.15 -1.74 -16.39
C TRP A 57 2.02 -0.73 -16.54
N ILE A 58 0.86 -1.05 -15.98
CA ILE A 58 -0.28 -0.14 -15.79
C ILE A 58 -0.78 -0.25 -14.35
N TRP A 59 -1.22 0.87 -13.77
CA TRP A 59 -1.97 0.84 -12.51
C TRP A 59 -3.29 0.12 -12.75
N GLU A 60 -3.56 -0.87 -11.91
CA GLU A 60 -4.85 -1.58 -11.89
C GLU A 60 -5.84 -0.81 -11.01
N ASP A 61 -5.37 -0.34 -9.86
CA ASP A 61 -6.17 0.33 -8.84
C ASP A 61 -5.56 1.68 -8.42
N GLU A 62 -6.39 2.53 -7.82
CA GLU A 62 -5.96 3.72 -7.10
C GLU A 62 -5.39 3.38 -5.72
N TRP A 63 -4.65 4.31 -5.12
CA TRP A 63 -4.14 4.17 -3.75
C TRP A 63 -5.29 3.96 -2.75
N THR A 64 -5.20 2.85 -2.01
CA THR A 64 -6.18 2.44 -1.00
C THR A 64 -5.51 2.28 0.35
N ILE A 65 -6.21 2.61 1.44
CA ILE A 65 -5.74 2.39 2.81
C ILE A 65 -5.86 0.91 3.16
N ASP A 66 -4.80 0.32 3.70
CA ASP A 66 -4.85 -1.07 4.18
C ASP A 66 -5.40 -1.17 5.60
N THR A 67 -6.71 -1.44 5.70
CA THR A 67 -7.42 -1.70 6.97
C THR A 67 -7.45 -3.17 7.36
N ASN A 68 -6.86 -4.07 6.55
CA ASN A 68 -6.85 -5.52 6.83
C ASN A 68 -5.69 -5.94 7.75
N ARG A 69 -4.84 -5.00 8.15
CA ARG A 69 -3.71 -5.22 9.07
C ARG A 69 -4.07 -4.85 10.51
N ALA A 70 -3.12 -5.02 11.42
CA ALA A 70 -3.23 -4.57 12.81
C ALA A 70 -3.11 -3.03 12.89
N VAL A 71 -4.15 -2.34 12.44
CA VAL A 71 -4.31 -0.88 12.42
C VAL A 71 -5.63 -0.49 13.08
N ASP A 72 -5.85 0.80 13.31
CA ASP A 72 -7.15 1.33 13.71
C ASP A 72 -8.14 1.45 12.54
N GLU A 73 -9.32 2.01 12.81
CA GLU A 73 -10.39 2.22 11.83
C GLU A 73 -9.99 3.17 10.68
N GLU A 74 -9.01 4.05 10.89
CA GLU A 74 -8.50 4.99 9.89
C GLU A 74 -7.26 4.46 9.15
N GLY A 75 -6.79 3.25 9.50
CA GLY A 75 -5.62 2.59 8.93
C GLY A 75 -4.29 2.98 9.56
N PHE A 76 -4.29 3.66 10.72
CA PHE A 76 -3.07 4.04 11.43
C PHE A 76 -2.59 2.95 12.37
N GLU A 77 -1.27 2.84 12.45
CA GLU A 77 -0.56 2.16 13.51
C GLU A 77 0.39 3.15 14.21
N TYR A 78 0.66 2.90 15.49
CA TYR A 78 1.27 3.88 16.39
C TYR A 78 2.52 3.35 17.07
N CYS A 79 3.49 4.23 17.32
CA CYS A 79 4.69 3.91 18.08
C CYS A 79 5.19 5.11 18.89
N VAL A 80 6.09 4.84 19.85
CA VAL A 80 6.75 5.89 20.64
C VAL A 80 7.68 6.72 19.76
N ASN A 81 8.50 6.05 18.95
CA ASN A 81 9.27 6.69 17.88
C ASN A 81 9.49 5.69 16.73
N GLN A 82 9.70 6.19 15.51
CA GLN A 82 9.92 5.35 14.32
C GLN A 82 11.17 4.47 14.40
N THR A 83 12.23 4.93 15.05
CA THR A 83 13.54 4.25 15.14
C THR A 83 13.50 3.01 16.06
N LEU A 84 12.68 3.05 17.11
CA LEU A 84 12.47 1.95 18.06
C LEU A 84 11.49 0.92 17.51
N GLY A 85 10.65 1.31 16.53
CA GLY A 85 9.61 0.45 15.98
C GLY A 85 8.50 0.14 16.99
N GLY A 86 7.97 -1.09 16.94
CA GLY A 86 6.89 -1.52 17.84
C GLY A 86 5.55 -0.86 17.52
N TRP A 87 5.12 -0.98 16.27
CA TRP A 87 3.84 -0.44 15.80
C TRP A 87 2.66 -1.24 16.38
N CYS A 88 1.62 -0.54 16.83
CA CYS A 88 0.42 -1.16 17.38
C CYS A 88 -0.85 -0.48 16.85
N PRO A 89 -1.98 -1.21 16.78
CA PRO A 89 -3.25 -0.69 16.24
C PRO A 89 -3.91 0.36 17.14
N THR A 90 -3.59 0.40 18.43
CA THR A 90 -4.32 1.21 19.40
C THR A 90 -3.53 2.46 19.78
N GLU A 91 -4.13 3.64 19.57
CA GLU A 91 -3.53 4.90 20.03
C GLU A 91 -3.36 4.91 21.56
N LYS A 92 -2.19 5.37 22.01
CA LYS A 92 -1.91 5.70 23.41
C LYS A 92 -1.37 7.11 23.47
N VAL A 93 -1.67 7.80 24.57
CA VAL A 93 -1.33 9.23 24.76
C VAL A 93 0.17 9.52 24.58
N PHE A 94 1.03 8.55 24.93
CA PHE A 94 2.49 8.69 24.85
C PHE A 94 3.08 8.37 23.47
N HIS A 95 2.29 7.91 22.49
CA HIS A 95 2.78 7.74 21.13
C HIS A 95 3.09 9.09 20.51
N LEU A 96 4.25 9.21 19.87
CA LEU A 96 4.69 10.44 19.20
C LEU A 96 4.77 10.28 17.68
N SER A 97 4.56 9.06 17.18
CA SER A 97 4.54 8.77 15.75
C SER A 97 3.38 7.83 15.42
N ARG A 98 2.73 8.07 14.27
CA ARG A 98 1.79 7.14 13.64
C ARG A 98 2.09 7.05 12.16
N ARG A 99 1.80 5.91 11.55
CA ARG A 99 1.89 5.75 10.09
C ARG A 99 0.69 4.99 9.55
N ARG A 100 0.37 5.23 8.28
CA ARG A 100 -0.71 4.55 7.57
C ARG A 100 -0.20 3.98 6.26
N ARG A 101 -0.49 2.71 6.00
CA ARG A 101 -0.11 2.04 4.76
C ARG A 101 -1.14 2.35 3.67
N TRP A 102 -0.64 2.88 2.56
CA TRP A 102 -1.35 2.98 1.30
C TRP A 102 -0.80 1.91 0.37
N TYR A 103 -1.68 1.24 -0.37
CA TYR A 103 -1.29 0.26 -1.37
C TYR A 103 -2.11 0.41 -2.64
N ARG A 104 -1.56 -0.06 -3.76
CA ARG A 104 -2.24 -0.18 -5.05
C ARG A 104 -1.62 -1.29 -5.86
N ASN A 105 -2.34 -1.82 -6.84
CA ASN A 105 -1.80 -2.86 -7.72
C ASN A 105 -1.38 -2.29 -9.08
N ARG A 106 -0.38 -2.92 -9.66
CA ARG A 106 -0.03 -2.76 -11.08
C ARG A 106 0.00 -4.10 -11.76
N ILE A 107 -0.35 -4.12 -13.05
CA ILE A 107 -0.31 -5.30 -13.91
C ILE A 107 0.53 -5.04 -15.16
N LEU A 108 1.15 -6.08 -15.71
CA LEU A 108 1.90 -5.98 -16.97
C LEU A 108 0.95 -5.69 -18.14
N LYS A 109 1.31 -4.71 -18.97
CA LYS A 109 0.61 -4.28 -20.18
C LYS A 109 0.68 -5.39 -21.24
N GLY A 110 -0.27 -6.30 -21.20
CA GLY A 110 -0.28 -7.45 -22.10
C GLY A 110 -1.49 -8.38 -22.03
N GLU A 111 -2.29 -8.34 -20.97
CA GLU A 111 -3.55 -9.10 -20.92
C GLU A 111 -4.65 -8.28 -20.25
N LYS A 112 -5.61 -7.80 -21.05
CA LYS A 112 -6.99 -7.83 -20.58
C LYS A 112 -7.36 -9.31 -20.53
N ILE A 113 -7.47 -9.91 -19.35
CA ILE A 113 -8.35 -11.07 -19.22
C ILE A 113 -9.73 -10.50 -19.53
N SER A 114 -10.20 -10.71 -20.76
CA SER A 114 -11.59 -10.47 -21.10
C SER A 114 -12.40 -11.45 -20.26
N ASP A 115 -13.29 -10.93 -19.43
CA ASP A 115 -14.26 -11.73 -18.66
C ASP A 115 -15.21 -12.55 -19.57
N ASP A 116 -15.13 -12.40 -20.90
CA ASP A 116 -15.93 -13.10 -21.91
C ASP A 116 -15.62 -14.61 -22.06
N LYS A 117 -14.66 -15.20 -21.32
CA LYS A 117 -14.33 -16.63 -21.45
C LYS A 117 -14.88 -17.56 -20.38
N LYS A 118 -15.61 -17.08 -19.37
CA LYS A 118 -16.25 -17.98 -18.39
C LYS A 118 -17.62 -18.51 -18.82
N GLU A 119 -18.29 -17.89 -19.79
CA GLU A 119 -19.64 -18.32 -20.18
C GLU A 119 -19.64 -19.49 -21.18
N ASN A 120 -18.57 -19.65 -21.97
CA ASN A 120 -18.47 -20.73 -22.96
C ASN A 120 -17.94 -22.07 -22.42
N SER A 121 -17.49 -22.17 -21.17
CA SER A 121 -17.03 -23.46 -20.60
C SER A 121 -18.13 -24.24 -19.87
N PHE A 122 -19.22 -23.58 -19.46
CA PHE A 122 -20.34 -24.22 -18.78
C PHE A 122 -21.32 -24.95 -19.71
N LEU A 123 -21.33 -24.63 -21.01
CA LEU A 123 -22.28 -25.22 -21.97
C LEU A 123 -21.80 -26.54 -22.63
N PHE A 124 -20.55 -26.97 -22.43
CA PHE A 124 -20.01 -28.19 -23.07
C PHE A 124 -19.93 -29.43 -22.15
N HIS A 125 -20.39 -29.35 -20.90
CA HIS A 125 -20.29 -30.47 -19.95
C HIS A 125 -21.62 -31.19 -19.64
N THR A 126 -22.68 -30.97 -20.42
CA THR A 126 -23.98 -31.67 -20.22
C THR A 126 -24.48 -32.33 -21.51
N SER A 127 -23.72 -33.26 -22.06
CA SER A 127 -24.27 -34.28 -22.95
C SER A 127 -23.28 -35.44 -23.12
N ASN A 128 -23.47 -36.48 -22.30
CA ASN A 128 -23.31 -37.88 -22.68
C ASN A 128 -24.06 -38.76 -21.69
#